data_AF-A0A5R9GJC9-F1
#
_entry.id   AF-A0A5R9GJC9-F1
#
_cell.length_a   1.000
_cell.length_b   1.000
_cell.length_c   1.000
_cell.angle_alpha   90.00
_cell.angle_beta   90.00
_cell.angle_gamma   90.00
#
_symmetry.space_group_name_H-M   'P 1'
#
loop_
_entity.id
_entity.type
_entity.pdbx_description
1 polymer ?
#
loop_
_entity_poly.entity_id
_entity_poly.type
_entity_poly.pdbx_seq_one_letter_code
_entity_poly.pdbx_strand_id
1 'polypeptide(L)'
;MSLFHYIASNNPLPLGETGGRKSALDKSGRMPTKAFHFLSNESSYVHFPGDYPSSICEDEIEVYETIEDAAGIMIYDLHQGYDTIRKHFKQPYVYGIAPNWGSFHFNLEVKELFPEDYRASVKCVTVLFDLMKKIGDDQAVFELYSCWIGEETQERNPELDTFIRLSIFTLGDQFELKERQYISLVK
;
A
#
# COMPACT_ATOMS: atom_id res chain seq x y z
N MET A 1 -16.89 4.15 -5.13
CA MET A 1 -15.92 5.23 -4.86
C MET A 1 -14.65 4.56 -4.34
N SER A 2 -13.47 5.10 -4.61
CA SER A 2 -12.19 4.48 -4.20
C SER A 2 -11.60 5.24 -3.02
N LEU A 3 -11.15 4.50 -2.00
CA LEU A 3 -10.51 5.05 -0.82
C LEU A 3 -9.02 5.26 -1.14
N PHE A 4 -8.53 6.47 -0.89
CA PHE A 4 -7.13 6.81 -1.09
C PHE A 4 -6.43 6.88 0.26
N HIS A 5 -5.17 6.46 0.27
CA HIS A 5 -4.31 6.46 1.45
C HIS A 5 -3.08 7.32 1.18
N TYR A 6 -2.67 8.04 2.20
CA TYR A 6 -1.60 9.02 2.12
C TYR A 6 -0.67 8.86 3.31
N ILE A 7 0.61 9.07 3.06
CA ILE A 7 1.65 9.08 4.10
C ILE A 7 2.40 10.40 4.03
N ALA A 8 2.74 10.95 5.19
CA ALA A 8 3.71 12.02 5.31
C ALA A 8 4.86 11.64 6.23
N SER A 9 6.04 12.22 6.02
CA SER A 9 7.22 12.02 6.86
C SER A 9 8.09 13.25 6.93
N ASN A 10 8.84 13.40 8.03
CA ASN A 10 9.91 14.40 8.13
C ASN A 10 11.15 14.05 7.29
N ASN A 11 11.22 12.84 6.75
CA ASN A 11 12.27 12.37 5.84
C ASN A 11 11.69 11.99 4.47
N PRO A 12 12.47 12.08 3.37
CA PRO A 12 12.04 11.58 2.07
C PRO A 12 11.76 10.08 2.12
N LEU A 13 10.70 9.62 1.45
CA LEU A 13 10.39 8.20 1.31
C LEU A 13 10.83 7.70 -0.06
N PRO A 14 11.27 6.43 -0.17
CA PRO A 14 11.57 5.84 -1.47
C PRO A 14 10.28 5.67 -2.27
N LEU A 15 10.27 6.19 -3.49
CA LEU A 15 9.18 5.98 -4.45
C LEU A 15 9.29 4.60 -5.10
N GLY A 16 8.15 4.10 -5.57
CA GLY A 16 8.01 2.82 -6.23
C GLY A 16 7.49 1.71 -5.32
N GLU A 17 7.62 0.48 -5.79
CA GLU A 17 7.11 -0.71 -5.11
C GLU A 17 8.12 -1.26 -4.11
N THR A 18 7.61 -1.79 -3.00
CA THR A 18 8.42 -2.53 -2.01
C THR A 18 7.62 -3.68 -1.40
N GLY A 19 8.32 -4.77 -1.07
CA GLY A 19 7.75 -5.98 -0.46
C GLY A 19 7.44 -7.13 -1.42
N GLY A 20 7.18 -6.83 -2.70
CA GLY A 20 6.95 -7.85 -3.73
C GLY A 20 8.17 -8.74 -3.96
N ARG A 21 7.93 -10.04 -4.22
CA ARG A 21 8.96 -11.05 -4.51
C ARG A 21 8.57 -11.88 -5.72
N LYS A 22 9.10 -11.52 -6.89
CA LYS A 22 8.89 -12.25 -8.16
C LYS A 22 9.41 -13.70 -8.05
N SER A 23 8.75 -14.62 -8.75
CA SER A 23 9.16 -16.02 -8.88
C SER A 23 10.48 -16.14 -9.64
N ALA A 24 11.22 -17.23 -9.42
CA ALA A 24 12.38 -17.57 -10.24
C ALA A 24 12.02 -17.87 -11.72
N LEU A 25 10.75 -18.13 -12.00
CA LEU A 25 10.22 -18.33 -13.36
C LEU A 25 9.87 -17.02 -14.07
N ASP A 26 9.91 -15.89 -13.36
CA ASP A 26 9.64 -14.58 -13.93
C ASP A 26 10.69 -14.21 -14.99
N LYS A 27 10.22 -13.87 -16.18
CA LYS A 27 11.05 -13.38 -17.29
C LYS A 27 10.75 -11.91 -17.62
N SER A 28 9.92 -11.24 -16.82
CA SER A 28 9.47 -9.88 -17.09
C SER A 28 10.66 -8.92 -17.19
N GLY A 29 10.65 -8.10 -18.24
CA GLY A 29 11.69 -7.10 -18.50
C GLY A 29 11.42 -5.77 -17.78
N ARG A 30 12.13 -4.71 -18.19
CA ARG A 30 11.80 -3.32 -17.79
C ARG A 30 10.55 -2.76 -18.49
N MET A 31 9.83 -3.58 -19.25
CA MET A 31 8.63 -3.16 -19.97
C MET A 31 7.48 -2.94 -18.98
N PRO A 32 6.50 -2.08 -19.31
CA PRO A 32 5.31 -1.93 -18.49
C PRO A 32 4.54 -3.26 -18.41
N THR A 33 4.29 -3.70 -17.18
CA THR A 33 3.58 -4.95 -16.86
C THR A 33 2.13 -4.87 -17.35
N LYS A 34 1.69 -5.88 -18.11
CA LYS A 34 0.30 -5.99 -18.59
C LYS A 34 -0.48 -7.10 -17.91
N ALA A 35 0.19 -8.09 -17.33
CA ALA A 35 -0.48 -9.15 -16.60
C ALA A 35 0.38 -9.72 -15.48
N PHE A 36 -0.30 -10.44 -14.60
CA PHE A 36 0.24 -11.11 -13.43
C PHE A 36 -0.22 -12.57 -13.45
N HIS A 37 0.68 -13.47 -13.16
CA HIS A 37 0.40 -14.89 -13.02
C HIS A 37 0.83 -15.37 -11.65
N PHE A 38 -0.07 -16.04 -10.94
CA PHE A 38 0.20 -16.64 -9.65
C PHE A 38 0.31 -18.15 -9.84
N LEU A 39 1.36 -18.79 -9.35
CA LEU A 39 1.51 -20.24 -9.53
C LEU A 39 0.59 -21.03 -8.59
N SER A 40 0.26 -20.48 -7.43
CA SER A 40 -0.62 -21.12 -6.44
C SER A 40 -2.09 -21.19 -6.85
N ASN A 41 -2.52 -20.26 -7.71
CA ASN A 41 -3.86 -20.22 -8.29
C ASN A 41 -3.66 -20.22 -9.79
N GLU A 42 -4.09 -21.26 -10.54
CA GLU A 42 -3.97 -21.32 -12.01
C GLU A 42 -4.62 -20.13 -12.79
N SER A 43 -5.12 -19.13 -12.07
CA SER A 43 -5.64 -17.85 -12.51
C SER A 43 -4.52 -16.85 -12.85
N SER A 44 -4.67 -16.20 -14.00
CA SER A 44 -3.88 -15.02 -14.38
C SER A 44 -4.75 -13.77 -14.25
N TYR A 45 -4.19 -12.69 -13.72
CA TYR A 45 -4.85 -11.40 -13.58
C TYR A 45 -4.26 -10.43 -14.60
N VAL A 46 -5.10 -9.83 -15.43
CA VAL A 46 -4.65 -8.87 -16.45
C VAL A 46 -4.87 -7.46 -15.92
N HIS A 47 -3.82 -6.65 -15.93
CA HIS A 47 -3.93 -5.22 -15.63
C HIS A 47 -4.01 -4.46 -16.96
N PHE A 48 -5.13 -3.79 -17.21
CA PHE A 48 -5.33 -3.01 -18.44
C PHE A 48 -5.09 -1.51 -18.19
N PRO A 49 -3.88 -0.97 -18.38
CA PRO A 49 -3.71 0.46 -18.54
C PRO A 49 -4.12 0.85 -19.97
N GLY A 50 -5.41 1.14 -20.17
CA GLY A 50 -5.91 1.65 -21.45
C GLY A 50 -6.12 0.57 -22.52
N ASP A 51 -5.46 0.71 -23.67
CA ASP A 51 -5.73 -0.06 -24.90
C ASP A 51 -5.59 -1.57 -24.68
N TYR A 52 -6.61 -2.33 -25.12
CA TYR A 52 -6.57 -3.79 -25.11
C TYR A 52 -5.46 -4.30 -26.04
N PRO A 53 -4.38 -4.90 -25.52
CA PRO A 53 -3.39 -5.53 -26.39
C PRO A 53 -4.06 -6.72 -27.09
N SER A 54 -3.80 -6.86 -28.39
CA SER A 54 -4.26 -8.02 -29.17
C SER A 54 -3.62 -9.34 -28.72
N SER A 55 -2.48 -9.27 -28.02
CA SER A 55 -1.79 -10.39 -27.39
C SER A 55 -0.86 -9.91 -26.27
N ILE A 56 -0.80 -10.64 -25.17
CA ILE A 56 0.16 -10.42 -24.06
C ILE A 56 1.35 -11.33 -24.30
N CYS A 57 2.57 -10.78 -24.32
CA CYS A 57 3.80 -11.55 -24.46
C CYS A 57 4.31 -12.05 -23.09
N GLU A 58 5.08 -13.15 -23.06
CA GLU A 58 5.62 -13.71 -21.80
C GLU A 58 6.47 -12.71 -21.00
N ASP A 59 7.17 -11.79 -21.67
CA ASP A 59 8.01 -10.75 -21.07
C ASP A 59 7.22 -9.55 -20.50
N GLU A 60 5.89 -9.53 -20.71
CA GLU A 60 4.94 -8.53 -20.17
C GLU A 60 4.08 -9.11 -19.03
N ILE A 61 4.39 -10.33 -18.58
CA ILE A 61 3.72 -11.04 -17.49
C ILE A 61 4.68 -11.12 -16.30
N GLU A 62 4.27 -10.58 -15.16
CA GLU A 62 4.97 -10.85 -13.91
C GLU A 62 4.49 -12.15 -13.29
N VAL A 63 5.44 -13.00 -12.91
CA VAL A 63 5.15 -14.31 -12.31
C VAL A 63 5.49 -14.28 -10.83
N TYR A 64 4.54 -14.70 -9.99
CA TYR A 64 4.68 -14.83 -8.55
C TYR A 64 4.29 -16.23 -8.10
N GLU A 65 4.91 -16.74 -7.03
CA GLU A 65 4.51 -18.03 -6.46
C GLU A 65 3.09 -17.94 -5.87
N THR A 66 2.81 -16.87 -5.12
CA THR A 66 1.54 -16.64 -4.42
C THR A 66 1.10 -15.18 -4.50
N ILE A 67 -0.17 -14.88 -4.19
CA ILE A 67 -0.66 -13.49 -4.03
C ILE A 67 0.11 -12.77 -2.92
N GLU A 68 0.41 -13.48 -1.83
CA GLU A 68 1.24 -12.96 -0.75
C GLU A 68 2.64 -12.57 -1.25
N ASP A 69 3.23 -13.30 -2.19
CA ASP A 69 4.53 -12.93 -2.75
C ASP A 69 4.47 -11.63 -3.55
N ALA A 70 3.38 -11.35 -4.27
CA ALA A 70 3.21 -10.07 -4.96
C ALA A 70 2.78 -8.93 -4.02
N ALA A 71 2.24 -9.25 -2.84
CA ALA A 71 1.79 -8.27 -1.87
C ALA A 71 2.95 -7.41 -1.33
N GLY A 72 2.62 -6.16 -1.05
CA GLY A 72 3.56 -5.08 -0.78
C GLY A 72 2.87 -3.72 -0.89
N ILE A 73 3.64 -2.66 -0.94
CA ILE A 73 3.12 -1.30 -1.08
C ILE A 73 3.79 -0.58 -2.25
N MET A 74 3.06 0.33 -2.87
CA MET A 74 3.57 1.33 -3.79
C MET A 74 3.50 2.70 -3.13
N ILE A 75 4.62 3.44 -3.16
CA ILE A 75 4.68 4.85 -2.77
C ILE A 75 4.85 5.67 -4.05
N TYR A 76 4.00 6.68 -4.22
CA TYR A 76 4.01 7.53 -5.40
C TYR A 76 3.85 9.00 -5.03
N ASP A 77 4.42 9.87 -5.85
CA ASP A 77 4.22 11.31 -5.71
C ASP A 77 2.74 11.67 -5.90
N LEU A 78 2.28 12.68 -5.16
CA LEU A 78 0.93 13.20 -5.35
C LEU A 78 0.75 13.68 -6.79
N HIS A 79 -0.23 13.14 -7.49
CA HIS A 79 -0.59 13.61 -8.82
C HIS A 79 -1.11 15.06 -8.76
N GLN A 80 -0.92 15.82 -9.84
CA GLN A 80 -1.46 17.18 -9.98
C GLN A 80 -2.95 17.21 -9.63
N GLY A 81 -3.33 18.06 -8.68
CA GLY A 81 -4.72 18.22 -8.20
C GLY A 81 -5.00 17.63 -6.82
N TYR A 82 -4.12 16.77 -6.28
CA TYR A 82 -4.27 16.18 -4.94
C TYR A 82 -3.50 16.92 -3.84
N ASP A 83 -2.90 18.08 -4.13
CA ASP A 83 -2.14 18.87 -3.15
C ASP A 83 -2.99 19.37 -1.97
N THR A 84 -4.31 19.42 -2.11
CA THR A 84 -5.23 19.79 -1.02
C THR A 84 -5.11 18.86 0.18
N ILE A 85 -4.70 17.60 -0.03
CA ILE A 85 -4.49 16.62 1.05
C ILE A 85 -3.42 17.08 2.05
N ARG A 86 -2.46 17.90 1.61
CA ARG A 86 -1.35 18.39 2.44
C ARG A 86 -1.82 19.15 3.67
N LYS A 87 -3.04 19.72 3.65
CA LYS A 87 -3.62 20.43 4.81
C LYS A 87 -3.76 19.54 6.06
N HIS A 88 -3.87 18.22 5.88
CA HIS A 88 -4.06 17.26 6.97
C HIS A 88 -2.76 16.88 7.67
N PHE A 89 -1.63 17.18 7.04
CA PHE A 89 -0.31 16.74 7.46
C PHE A 89 0.49 17.90 8.04
N LYS A 90 1.34 17.59 9.01
CA LYS A 90 2.32 18.51 9.57
C LYS A 90 3.70 18.31 8.96
N GLN A 91 3.96 17.10 8.44
CA GLN A 91 5.25 16.78 7.82
C GLN A 91 5.32 17.26 6.36
N PRO A 92 6.52 17.68 5.89
CA PRO A 92 6.66 18.32 4.57
C PRO A 92 6.59 17.34 3.40
N TYR A 93 7.09 16.11 3.56
CA TYR A 93 7.11 15.12 2.50
C TYR A 93 5.84 14.30 2.55
N VAL A 94 4.92 14.52 1.60
CA VAL A 94 3.61 13.86 1.52
C VAL A 94 3.51 13.08 0.22
N TYR A 95 3.06 11.83 0.31
CA TYR A 95 2.98 10.87 -0.78
C TYR A 95 1.64 10.12 -0.76
N GLY A 96 1.24 9.60 -1.91
CA GLY A 96 0.20 8.57 -1.99
C GLY A 96 0.79 7.19 -1.67
N ILE A 97 -0.01 6.34 -1.04
CA ILE A 97 0.33 4.93 -0.84
C ILE A 97 -0.81 4.04 -1.31
N ALA A 98 -0.46 2.93 -1.94
CA ALA A 98 -1.41 1.91 -2.34
C ALA A 98 -0.87 0.52 -2.00
N PRO A 99 -1.74 -0.44 -1.65
CA PRO A 99 -1.36 -1.85 -1.63
C PRO A 99 -1.20 -2.34 -3.09
N ASN A 100 -0.18 -3.15 -3.37
CA ASN A 100 -0.05 -3.78 -4.70
C ASN A 100 -1.04 -4.93 -4.86
N TRP A 101 -1.03 -5.85 -3.88
CA TRP A 101 -1.89 -7.02 -3.82
C TRP A 101 -2.33 -7.23 -2.37
N GLY A 102 -3.62 -7.04 -2.08
CA GLY A 102 -4.16 -7.00 -0.72
C GLY A 102 -4.70 -5.61 -0.38
N SER A 103 -4.78 -5.30 0.91
CA SER A 103 -5.31 -4.01 1.37
C SER A 103 -4.65 -3.53 2.68
N PHE A 104 -4.94 -2.30 3.09
CA PHE A 104 -4.62 -1.80 4.44
C PHE A 104 -5.71 -2.11 5.46
N HIS A 105 -6.49 -3.18 5.21
CA HIS A 105 -7.56 -3.68 6.06
C HIS A 105 -7.47 -5.20 6.16
N PHE A 106 -7.52 -5.74 7.37
CA PHE A 106 -7.74 -7.16 7.59
C PHE A 106 -8.34 -7.42 8.96
N ASN A 107 -9.08 -8.50 9.08
CA ASN A 107 -9.69 -8.94 10.32
C ASN A 107 -9.90 -10.48 10.28
N LEU A 108 -10.44 -11.04 11.36
CA LEU A 108 -10.68 -12.48 11.46
C LEU A 108 -11.72 -13.00 10.47
N GLU A 109 -12.70 -12.20 10.09
CA GLU A 109 -13.69 -12.59 9.06
C GLU A 109 -13.04 -12.74 7.69
N VAL A 110 -12.18 -11.80 7.28
CA VAL A 110 -11.39 -11.91 6.06
C VAL A 110 -10.45 -13.11 6.12
N LYS A 111 -9.86 -13.40 7.28
CA LYS A 111 -8.99 -14.57 7.49
C LYS A 111 -9.72 -15.90 7.22
N GLU A 112 -10.98 -15.99 7.65
CA GLU A 112 -11.79 -17.20 7.51
C GLU A 112 -12.33 -17.36 6.09
N LEU A 113 -12.81 -16.27 5.47
CA LEU A 113 -13.44 -16.30 4.16
C LEU A 113 -12.42 -16.27 3.00
N PHE A 114 -11.35 -15.49 3.15
CA PHE A 114 -10.36 -15.19 2.11
C PHE A 114 -8.93 -15.24 2.69
N PRO A 115 -8.43 -16.43 3.06
CA PRO A 115 -7.16 -16.57 3.77
C PRO A 115 -5.94 -16.07 2.97
N GLU A 116 -5.98 -16.12 1.64
CA GLU A 116 -4.91 -15.57 0.79
C GLU A 116 -4.91 -14.03 0.83
N ASP A 117 -6.07 -13.40 0.69
CA ASP A 117 -6.23 -11.93 0.78
C ASP A 117 -5.88 -11.40 2.15
N TYR A 118 -6.19 -12.17 3.20
CA TYR A 118 -5.77 -11.86 4.57
C TYR A 118 -4.24 -11.81 4.68
N ARG A 119 -3.54 -12.85 4.21
CA ARG A 119 -2.06 -12.88 4.27
C ARG A 119 -1.44 -11.76 3.45
N ALA A 120 -1.97 -11.52 2.25
CA ALA A 120 -1.54 -10.41 1.40
C ALA A 120 -1.70 -9.05 2.11
N SER A 121 -2.86 -8.80 2.73
CA SER A 121 -3.14 -7.56 3.48
C SER A 121 -2.26 -7.43 4.73
N VAL A 122 -2.06 -8.51 5.48
CA VAL A 122 -1.10 -8.54 6.61
C VAL A 122 0.30 -8.18 6.13
N LYS A 123 0.74 -8.72 4.99
CA LYS A 123 2.05 -8.38 4.41
C LYS A 123 2.13 -6.92 3.99
N CYS A 124 1.12 -6.36 3.32
CA CYS A 124 1.07 -4.95 2.94
C CYS A 124 1.28 -4.03 4.16
N VAL A 125 0.54 -4.27 5.24
CA VAL A 125 0.66 -3.49 6.47
C VAL A 125 2.02 -3.73 7.14
N THR A 126 2.49 -4.98 7.20
CA THR A 126 3.81 -5.30 7.76
C THR A 126 4.94 -4.56 7.04
N VAL A 127 4.93 -4.58 5.70
CA VAL A 127 5.91 -3.88 4.86
C VAL A 127 5.88 -2.38 5.10
N LEU A 128 4.68 -1.78 5.21
CA LEU A 128 4.52 -0.36 5.53
C LEU A 128 5.17 0.01 6.88
N PHE A 129 4.87 -0.75 7.93
CA PHE A 129 5.44 -0.50 9.25
C PHE A 129 6.94 -0.78 9.32
N ASP A 130 7.42 -1.82 8.64
CA ASP A 130 8.85 -2.12 8.55
C ASP A 130 9.62 -1.04 7.80
N LEU A 131 9.03 -0.47 6.74
CA LEU A 131 9.60 0.67 6.02
C LEU A 131 9.75 1.87 6.97
N MET A 132 8.68 2.23 7.69
CA MET A 132 8.72 3.35 8.66
C MET A 132 9.75 3.11 9.78
N LYS A 133 9.90 1.86 10.24
CA LYS A 133 10.94 1.49 11.22
C LYS A 133 12.36 1.61 10.66
N LYS A 134 12.56 1.39 9.35
CA LYS A 134 13.88 1.47 8.71
C LYS A 134 14.30 2.90 8.36
N ILE A 135 13.35 3.76 7.99
CA ILE A 135 13.62 5.13 7.55
C ILE A 135 13.82 6.06 8.75
N GLY A 136 14.73 7.02 8.58
CA GLY A 136 15.00 8.09 9.55
C GLY A 136 15.68 7.63 10.84
N ASP A 137 15.96 8.60 11.69
CA ASP A 137 16.50 8.42 13.04
C ASP A 137 15.38 8.14 14.06
N ASP A 138 15.73 8.00 15.34
CA ASP A 138 14.77 7.74 16.43
C ASP A 138 13.77 8.89 16.67
N GLN A 139 13.91 10.02 15.97
CA GLN A 139 12.96 11.14 15.98
C GLN A 139 12.12 11.19 14.69
N ALA A 140 12.20 10.17 13.84
CA ALA A 140 11.37 10.07 12.65
C ALA A 140 9.88 10.10 13.02
N VAL A 141 9.15 10.99 12.34
CA VAL A 141 7.71 11.13 12.47
C VAL A 141 7.08 10.78 11.13
N PHE A 142 6.06 9.93 11.19
CA PHE A 142 5.22 9.58 10.06
C PHE A 142 3.78 9.92 10.39
N GLU A 143 3.00 10.21 9.36
CA GLU A 143 1.59 10.52 9.48
C GLU A 143 0.84 9.77 8.39
N LEU A 144 -0.24 9.06 8.74
CA LEU A 144 -1.12 8.39 7.79
C LEU A 144 -2.47 9.08 7.79
N TYR A 145 -3.07 9.21 6.60
CA TYR A 145 -4.43 9.70 6.44
C TYR A 145 -5.11 8.99 5.28
N SER A 146 -6.41 8.73 5.42
CA SER A 146 -7.20 8.12 4.35
C SER A 146 -8.50 8.90 4.14
N CYS A 147 -8.92 9.06 2.88
CA CYS A 147 -10.22 9.67 2.55
C CYS A 147 -10.71 9.16 1.20
N TRP A 148 -12.01 9.27 0.95
CA TRP A 148 -12.56 8.98 -0.37
C TRP A 148 -12.11 10.04 -1.37
N ILE A 149 -12.08 9.64 -2.64
CA ILE A 149 -11.86 10.58 -3.75
C ILE A 149 -12.87 11.73 -3.71
N GLY A 150 -12.38 12.97 -3.79
CA GLY A 150 -13.18 14.19 -3.71
C GLY A 150 -13.42 14.71 -2.28
N GLU A 151 -12.94 13.99 -1.26
CA GLU A 151 -13.06 14.40 0.14
C GLU A 151 -11.76 14.95 0.73
N GLU A 152 -10.74 15.19 -0.09
CA GLU A 152 -9.42 15.64 0.36
C GLU A 152 -9.50 16.98 1.11
N THR A 153 -10.49 17.82 0.78
CA THR A 153 -10.75 19.10 1.46
C THR A 153 -11.69 19.00 2.65
N GLN A 154 -12.29 17.84 2.93
CA GLN A 154 -13.13 17.67 4.12
C GLN A 154 -12.26 17.65 5.38
N GLU A 155 -12.86 17.87 6.54
CA GLU A 155 -12.13 17.78 7.82
C GLU A 155 -11.89 16.32 8.19
N ARG A 156 -10.79 16.01 8.87
CA ARG A 156 -10.62 14.67 9.43
C ARG A 156 -11.62 14.40 10.56
N ASN A 157 -11.73 13.15 10.99
CA ASN A 157 -12.53 12.77 12.15
C ASN A 157 -11.63 12.63 13.39
N PRO A 158 -11.60 13.62 14.30
CA PRO A 158 -10.70 13.59 15.46
C PRO A 158 -10.98 12.45 16.44
N GLU A 159 -12.18 11.86 16.41
CA GLU A 159 -12.53 10.71 17.26
C GLU A 159 -11.83 9.43 16.80
N LEU A 160 -11.41 9.37 15.54
CA LEU A 160 -10.64 8.25 14.98
C LEU A 160 -9.13 8.51 15.05
N ASP A 161 -8.70 9.74 15.36
CA ASP A 161 -7.28 10.09 15.38
C ASP A 161 -6.53 9.22 16.39
N THR A 162 -5.43 8.63 15.94
CA THR A 162 -4.63 7.73 16.79
C THR A 162 -3.16 8.10 16.77
N PHE A 163 -2.47 7.63 17.80
CA PHE A 163 -1.05 7.82 17.96
C PHE A 163 -0.39 6.46 18.18
N ILE A 164 0.65 6.16 17.41
CA ILE A 164 1.38 4.90 17.48
C ILE A 164 2.87 5.18 17.75
N ARG A 165 3.42 4.49 18.74
CA ARG A 165 4.87 4.45 18.96
C ARG A 165 5.44 3.19 18.29
N LEU A 166 6.19 3.36 17.21
CA LEU A 166 6.69 2.26 16.37
C LEU A 166 7.63 1.32 17.14
N SER A 167 8.42 1.83 18.08
CA SER A 167 9.34 1.02 18.90
C SER A 167 8.65 -0.07 19.74
N ILE A 168 7.38 0.10 20.10
CA ILE A 168 6.61 -0.86 20.90
C ILE A 168 5.41 -1.44 20.15
N PHE A 169 5.15 -0.99 18.92
CA PHE A 169 4.00 -1.41 18.16
C PHE A 169 4.21 -2.82 17.58
N THR A 170 3.26 -3.70 17.90
CA THR A 170 3.13 -5.04 17.34
C THR A 170 1.81 -5.14 16.57
N LEU A 171 1.88 -5.60 15.33
CA LEU A 171 0.69 -5.85 14.51
C LEU A 171 -0.07 -7.06 15.08
N GLY A 172 -1.37 -6.90 15.32
CA GLY A 172 -2.25 -7.98 15.79
C GLY A 172 -2.94 -8.72 14.65
N ASP A 173 -4.00 -9.48 14.97
CA ASP A 173 -4.80 -10.22 13.99
C ASP A 173 -5.80 -9.34 13.20
N GLN A 174 -5.89 -8.05 13.52
CA GLN A 174 -6.73 -7.07 12.84
C GLN A 174 -6.05 -5.70 12.72
N PHE A 175 -6.27 -5.03 11.60
CA PHE A 175 -5.81 -3.66 11.34
C PHE A 175 -6.66 -3.02 10.26
N GLU A 176 -6.83 -1.70 10.32
CA GLU A 176 -7.55 -0.94 9.31
C GLU A 176 -7.08 0.51 9.29
N LEU A 177 -6.79 1.04 8.10
CA LEU A 177 -6.77 2.49 7.87
C LEU A 177 -8.19 2.97 7.59
N LYS A 178 -8.80 3.63 8.59
CA LYS A 178 -10.19 4.07 8.49
C LYS A 178 -10.33 5.34 7.67
N GLU A 179 -11.52 5.51 7.10
CA GLU A 179 -11.90 6.75 6.43
C GLU A 179 -11.79 7.95 7.38
N ARG A 180 -11.19 9.03 6.90
CA ARG A 180 -10.97 10.31 7.60
C ARG A 180 -10.20 10.18 8.92
N GLN A 181 -9.54 9.05 9.14
CA GLN A 181 -8.66 8.84 10.28
C GLN A 181 -7.28 9.42 10.01
N TYR A 182 -6.74 10.15 10.97
CA TYR A 182 -5.33 10.54 10.99
C TYR A 182 -4.56 9.72 12.04
N ILE A 183 -3.43 9.14 11.64
CA ILE A 183 -2.56 8.37 12.52
C ILE A 183 -1.21 9.06 12.57
N SER A 184 -0.76 9.50 13.75
CA SER A 184 0.61 9.96 13.96
C SER A 184 1.46 8.82 14.49
N LEU A 185 2.56 8.52 13.79
CA LEU A 185 3.51 7.49 14.19
C LEU A 185 4.86 8.13 14.50
N VAL A 186 5.43 7.76 15.64
CA VAL A 186 6.79 8.16 16.04
C VAL A 186 7.64 6.94 16.29
N LYS A 187 8.94 7.03 15.98
CA LYS A 187 9.87 5.94 16.25
C LYS A 187 10.08 5.73 17.75
#